data_AF-A0A401SYT3-F1
#
_entry.id   AF-A0A401SYT3-F1
#
_cell.length_a   1.000
_cell.length_b   1.000
_cell.length_c   1.000
_cell.angle_alpha   90.00
_cell.angle_beta   90.00
_cell.angle_gamma   90.00
#
_symmetry.space_group_name_H-M   'P 1'
#
loop_
_entity.id
_entity.type
_entity.pdbx_description
1 polymer ?
#
loop_
_entity_poly.entity_id
_entity_poly.type
_entity_poly.pdbx_seq_one_letter_code
_entity_poly.pdbx_strand_id
1 'polypeptide(L)'
;MIIHGAGEHSGRYAEVVSMLTKQSLFVFSHDHIGHGQSEGKRMIGSDFRIYVRDCLQHLDLMKDRHPGLQIFLFAHSMGGLVAIYVLHERPEDIAGVIFVAPLVILNPEAATPMKVFLARVLDYFLPNMSLGYMDPHSLSRNTKEVQDYIDDPLNHHGPVRVRFAAMLLSAVTSVEKVLPTITSRMLLLHGDADKLCDVSGSYLFYKTAASSDKTLKVMSFS
;
A
#
# COMPACT_ATOMS: atom_id res chain seq x y z
N MET A 1 0.08 5.63 12.39
CA MET A 1 0.73 4.44 11.82
C MET A 1 1.14 4.71 10.39
N ILE A 2 2.36 4.33 10.00
CA ILE A 2 2.78 4.32 8.58
C ILE A 2 2.67 2.90 8.04
N ILE A 3 2.10 2.73 6.85
CA ILE A 3 1.88 1.45 6.17
C ILE A 3 2.56 1.50 4.79
N HIS A 4 3.63 0.73 4.61
CA HIS A 4 4.49 0.82 3.44
C HIS A 4 3.99 -0.04 2.26
N GLY A 5 4.51 0.22 1.07
CA GLY A 5 4.21 -0.45 -0.18
C GLY A 5 4.93 -1.80 -0.37
N ALA A 6 4.67 -2.42 -1.51
CA ALA A 6 5.26 -3.70 -1.86
C ALA A 6 6.76 -3.57 -2.16
N GLY A 7 7.57 -4.48 -1.65
CA GLY A 7 9.01 -4.54 -1.91
C GLY A 7 9.85 -3.44 -1.26
N GLU A 8 9.25 -2.55 -0.47
CA GLU A 8 9.95 -1.58 0.36
C GLU A 8 9.76 -1.89 1.86
N HIS A 9 10.10 -0.95 2.74
CA HIS A 9 10.02 -1.11 4.19
C HIS A 9 9.77 0.22 4.91
N SER A 10 9.49 0.16 6.22
CA SER A 10 9.10 1.33 7.05
C SER A 10 10.18 2.42 7.15
N GLY A 11 11.46 2.06 7.02
CA GLY A 11 12.58 2.99 7.12
C GLY A 11 12.63 4.05 6.01
N ARG A 12 12.01 3.77 4.86
CA ARG A 12 11.91 4.73 3.73
C ARG A 12 11.10 5.98 4.05
N TYR A 13 10.35 5.98 5.15
CA TYR A 13 9.48 7.07 5.54
C TYR A 13 10.13 8.03 6.54
N ALA A 14 11.45 8.00 6.70
CA ALA A 14 12.18 8.81 7.68
C ALA A 14 11.87 10.32 7.59
N GLU A 15 11.76 10.87 6.38
CA GLU A 15 11.40 12.29 6.19
C GLU A 15 9.95 12.58 6.63
N VAL A 16 9.00 11.68 6.33
CA VAL A 16 7.62 11.79 6.79
C VAL A 16 7.55 11.69 8.31
N VAL A 17 8.30 10.75 8.91
CA VAL A 17 8.42 10.60 10.37
C VAL A 17 8.98 11.88 10.99
N SER A 18 10.05 12.45 10.43
CA SER A 18 10.66 13.70 10.89
C SER A 18 9.67 14.87 10.84
N MET A 19 8.88 14.98 9.77
CA MET A 19 7.85 16.00 9.65
C MET A 19 6.74 15.82 10.70
N LEU A 20 6.21 14.61 10.86
CA LEU A 20 5.10 14.33 11.79
C LEU A 20 5.52 14.47 13.26
N THR A 21 6.72 14.02 13.62
CA THR A 21 7.24 14.13 14.99
C THR A 21 7.48 15.58 15.41
N LYS A 22 7.88 16.47 14.48
CA LYS A 22 7.94 17.92 14.72
C LYS A 22 6.57 18.54 15.02
N GLN A 23 5.49 17.90 14.59
CA GLN A 23 4.11 18.26 14.92
C GLN A 23 3.61 17.57 16.19
N SER A 24 4.51 17.01 17.01
CA SER A 24 4.20 16.28 18.25
C SER A 24 3.34 15.01 18.06
N LEU A 25 3.35 14.42 16.85
CA LEU A 25 2.74 13.10 16.65
C LEU A 25 3.72 12.00 17.05
N PHE A 26 3.20 11.00 17.79
CA PHE A 26 3.86 9.73 17.97
C PHE A 26 3.69 8.87 16.71
N VAL A 27 4.79 8.49 16.06
CA VAL A 27 4.76 7.70 14.83
C VAL A 27 5.24 6.28 15.11
N PHE A 28 4.46 5.30 14.64
CA PHE A 28 4.80 3.88 14.68
C PHE A 28 4.53 3.22 13.33
N SER A 29 5.26 2.14 13.06
CA SER A 29 5.17 1.33 11.85
C SER A 29 5.79 -0.03 12.12
N HIS A 30 5.62 -0.97 11.19
CA HIS A 30 6.33 -2.23 11.15
C HIS A 30 6.62 -2.57 9.69
N ASP A 31 7.62 -3.42 9.46
CA ASP A 31 7.82 -4.00 8.14
C ASP A 31 6.83 -5.16 7.97
N HIS A 32 6.07 -5.16 6.87
CA HIS A 32 5.19 -6.26 6.53
C HIS A 32 5.95 -7.59 6.45
N ILE A 33 5.28 -8.71 6.72
CA ILE A 33 5.91 -10.03 6.55
C ILE A 33 6.51 -10.17 5.14
N GLY A 34 7.73 -10.70 5.06
CA GLY A 34 8.48 -10.80 3.81
C GLY A 34 9.04 -9.48 3.27
N HIS A 35 9.05 -8.40 4.06
CA HIS A 35 9.60 -7.08 3.72
C HIS A 35 10.61 -6.59 4.78
N GLY A 36 11.53 -5.72 4.35
CA GLY A 36 12.56 -5.11 5.20
C GLY A 36 13.21 -6.08 6.19
N GLN A 37 13.16 -5.73 7.47
CA GLN A 37 13.77 -6.48 8.57
C GLN A 37 12.83 -7.54 9.17
N SER A 38 11.56 -7.56 8.79
CA SER A 38 10.61 -8.59 9.24
C SER A 38 10.96 -9.95 8.63
N GLU A 39 10.60 -11.02 9.35
CA GLU A 39 10.78 -12.39 8.89
C GLU A 39 9.90 -12.72 7.67
N GLY A 40 10.03 -13.96 7.18
CA GLY A 40 9.25 -14.46 6.06
C GLY A 40 10.02 -14.40 4.74
N LYS A 41 9.59 -15.23 3.79
CA LYS A 41 10.22 -15.30 2.48
C LYS A 41 9.91 -14.03 1.70
N ARG A 42 10.96 -13.38 1.16
CA ARG A 42 10.85 -12.07 0.51
C ARG A 42 9.78 -12.07 -0.58
N MET A 43 8.85 -11.13 -0.46
CA MET A 43 7.79 -10.89 -1.46
C MET A 43 7.04 -12.16 -1.89
N ILE A 44 6.75 -13.04 -0.91
CA ILE A 44 5.92 -14.22 -1.10
C ILE A 44 4.86 -14.25 -0.02
N GLY A 45 3.61 -14.06 -0.44
CA GLY A 45 2.43 -14.20 0.40
C GLY A 45 1.33 -14.90 -0.41
N SER A 46 0.51 -15.70 0.28
CA SER A 46 -0.66 -16.35 -0.32
C SER A 46 -1.99 -15.78 0.18
N ASP A 47 -1.98 -15.04 1.28
CA ASP A 47 -3.16 -14.42 1.85
C ASP A 47 -2.89 -12.95 2.19
N PHE A 48 -3.58 -12.06 1.49
CA PHE A 48 -3.45 -10.61 1.69
C PHE A 48 -3.93 -10.18 3.08
N ARG A 49 -4.85 -10.93 3.70
CA ARG A 49 -5.41 -10.62 5.03
C ARG A 49 -4.36 -10.64 6.13
N ILE A 50 -3.22 -11.30 5.92
CA ILE A 50 -2.12 -11.30 6.88
C ILE A 50 -1.61 -9.87 7.12
N TYR A 51 -1.44 -9.07 6.06
CA TYR A 51 -0.99 -7.68 6.21
C TYR A 51 -2.00 -6.83 6.99
N VAL A 52 -3.29 -7.03 6.73
CA VAL A 52 -4.39 -6.33 7.44
C VAL A 52 -4.42 -6.74 8.91
N ARG A 53 -4.38 -8.05 9.19
CA ARG A 53 -4.35 -8.60 10.54
C ARG A 53 -3.17 -8.06 11.35
N ASP A 54 -1.97 -8.03 10.78
CA ASP A 54 -0.76 -7.57 11.47
C ASP A 54 -0.83 -6.05 11.74
N CYS A 55 -1.44 -5.28 10.83
CA CYS A 55 -1.78 -3.89 11.10
C CYS A 55 -2.77 -3.72 12.26
N LEU A 56 -3.86 -4.49 12.29
CA LEU A 56 -4.83 -4.44 13.38
C LEU A 56 -4.21 -4.85 14.72
N GLN A 57 -3.34 -5.86 14.75
CA GLN A 57 -2.62 -6.26 15.95
C GLN A 57 -1.71 -5.14 16.47
N HIS A 58 -0.97 -4.47 15.58
CA HIS A 58 -0.12 -3.35 15.96
C HIS A 58 -0.97 -2.16 16.44
N LEU A 59 -2.13 -1.91 15.84
CA LEU A 59 -3.07 -0.90 16.30
C LEU A 59 -3.56 -1.19 17.73
N ASP A 60 -4.00 -2.41 18.02
CA ASP A 60 -4.47 -2.80 19.36
C ASP A 60 -3.36 -2.61 20.40
N LEU A 61 -2.13 -3.06 20.12
CA LEU A 61 -0.97 -2.85 21.00
C LEU A 61 -0.70 -1.37 21.29
N MET A 62 -0.86 -0.50 20.29
CA MET A 62 -0.63 0.93 20.45
C MET A 62 -1.75 1.64 21.19
N LYS A 63 -3.00 1.22 20.99
CA LYS A 63 -4.16 1.71 21.76
C LYS A 63 -4.02 1.37 23.23
N ASP A 64 -3.58 0.15 23.55
CA ASP A 64 -3.37 -0.29 24.93
C ASP A 64 -2.25 0.49 25.63
N ARG A 65 -1.15 0.77 24.92
CA ARG A 65 -0.01 1.53 25.46
C ARG A 65 -0.27 3.03 25.56
N HIS A 66 -1.13 3.57 24.71
CA HIS A 66 -1.40 5.00 24.60
C HIS A 66 -2.92 5.27 24.57
N PRO A 67 -3.65 4.97 25.67
CA PRO A 67 -5.10 5.10 25.71
C PRO A 67 -5.54 6.55 25.49
N GLY A 68 -6.63 6.72 24.75
CA GLY A 68 -7.24 8.02 24.47
C GLY A 68 -6.61 8.83 23.34
N LEU A 69 -5.47 8.40 22.78
CA LEU A 69 -4.90 9.04 21.60
C LEU A 69 -5.65 8.65 20.33
N GLN A 70 -5.92 9.64 19.49
CA GLN A 70 -6.44 9.41 18.15
C GLN A 70 -5.37 8.80 17.25
N ILE A 71 -5.74 7.81 16.45
CA ILE A 71 -4.84 7.16 15.50
C ILE A 71 -5.15 7.63 14.08
N PHE A 72 -4.10 8.03 13.36
CA PHE A 72 -4.14 8.34 11.94
C PHE A 72 -3.30 7.33 11.16
N LEU A 73 -3.67 7.06 9.91
CA LEU A 73 -2.86 6.25 8.99
C LEU A 73 -2.18 7.12 7.93
N PHE A 74 -0.97 6.75 7.55
CA PHE A 74 -0.29 7.20 6.34
C PHE A 74 0.06 5.96 5.53
N ALA A 75 -0.40 5.87 4.29
CA ALA A 75 -0.35 4.63 3.54
C ALA A 75 -0.02 4.87 2.06
N HIS A 76 0.92 4.10 1.52
CA HIS A 76 1.42 4.25 0.15
C HIS A 76 1.25 2.97 -0.67
N SER A 77 0.85 3.08 -1.94
CA SER A 77 0.79 1.96 -2.88
C SER A 77 0.03 0.74 -2.32
N MET A 78 0.67 -0.45 -2.25
CA MET A 78 0.11 -1.64 -1.59
C MET A 78 -0.31 -1.39 -0.14
N GLY A 79 0.45 -0.60 0.62
CA GLY A 79 0.08 -0.19 1.97
C GLY A 79 -1.21 0.61 2.00
N GLY A 80 -1.50 1.36 0.93
CA GLY A 80 -2.80 2.00 0.71
C GLY A 80 -3.94 0.98 0.58
N LEU A 81 -3.74 -0.11 -0.16
CA LEU A 81 -4.70 -1.20 -0.22
C LEU A 81 -4.91 -1.86 1.16
N VAL A 82 -3.83 -2.11 1.91
CA VAL A 82 -3.92 -2.62 3.28
C VAL A 82 -4.72 -1.67 4.18
N ALA A 83 -4.45 -0.36 4.11
CA ALA A 83 -5.16 0.65 4.87
C ALA A 83 -6.66 0.70 4.55
N ILE A 84 -7.06 0.51 3.28
CA ILE A 84 -8.49 0.41 2.90
C ILE A 84 -9.18 -0.75 3.64
N TYR A 85 -8.55 -1.92 3.70
CA TYR A 85 -9.12 -3.07 4.43
C TYR A 85 -9.09 -2.88 5.96
N VAL A 86 -8.05 -2.24 6.50
CA VAL A 86 -8.02 -1.85 7.93
C VAL A 86 -9.21 -0.94 8.27
N LEU A 87 -9.46 0.07 7.44
CA LEU A 87 -10.59 0.99 7.60
C LEU A 87 -11.94 0.29 7.46
N HIS A 88 -12.04 -0.70 6.57
CA HIS A 88 -13.25 -1.50 6.41
C HIS A 88 -13.56 -2.33 7.66
N GLU A 89 -12.54 -2.95 8.26
CA GLU A 89 -12.71 -3.81 9.43
C GLU A 89 -12.93 -3.01 10.72
N ARG A 90 -12.27 -1.85 10.87
CA ARG A 90 -12.27 -1.07 12.11
C ARG A 90 -12.35 0.45 11.85
N PRO A 91 -13.46 0.95 11.25
CA PRO A 91 -13.58 2.36 10.87
C PRO A 91 -13.51 3.33 12.06
N GLU A 92 -14.06 2.93 13.21
CA GLU A 92 -14.11 3.75 14.44
C GLU A 92 -12.75 3.95 15.12
N ASP A 93 -11.76 3.11 14.80
CA ASP A 93 -10.44 3.18 15.42
C ASP A 93 -9.52 4.24 14.79
N ILE A 94 -9.90 4.75 13.61
CA ILE A 94 -9.04 5.59 12.77
C ILE A 94 -9.67 6.97 12.56
N ALA A 95 -9.03 8.00 13.10
CA ALA A 95 -9.50 9.39 13.03
C ALA A 95 -9.34 10.01 11.63
N GLY A 96 -8.38 9.52 10.84
CA GLY A 96 -8.19 9.94 9.45
C GLY A 96 -7.01 9.26 8.77
N VAL A 97 -6.96 9.35 7.44
CA VAL A 97 -5.94 8.68 6.62
C VAL A 97 -5.38 9.57 5.52
N ILE A 98 -4.07 9.51 5.34
CA ILE A 98 -3.38 10.04 4.17
C ILE A 98 -2.99 8.87 3.28
N PHE A 99 -3.52 8.85 2.07
CA PHE A 99 -3.19 7.91 1.02
C PHE A 99 -2.27 8.56 0.00
N VAL A 100 -1.17 7.90 -0.33
CA VAL A 100 -0.24 8.29 -1.40
C VAL A 100 -0.25 7.20 -2.46
N ALA A 101 -0.74 7.52 -3.66
CA ALA A 101 -0.87 6.59 -4.78
C ALA A 101 -1.42 5.20 -4.36
N PRO A 102 -2.58 5.12 -3.69
CA PRO A 102 -3.07 3.85 -3.15
C PRO A 102 -3.38 2.86 -4.28
N LEU A 103 -3.02 1.59 -4.07
CA LEU A 103 -3.31 0.51 -5.01
C LEU A 103 -4.81 0.18 -5.00
N VAL A 104 -5.59 0.85 -5.85
CA VAL A 104 -7.03 0.60 -6.04
C VAL A 104 -7.29 -0.02 -7.41
N ILE A 105 -6.63 0.48 -8.44
CA ILE A 105 -6.63 -0.08 -9.79
C ILE A 105 -5.17 -0.24 -10.22
N LEU A 106 -4.82 -1.44 -10.68
CA LEU A 106 -3.55 -1.68 -11.36
C LEU A 106 -3.61 -1.06 -12.76
N ASN A 107 -2.52 -0.45 -13.21
CA ASN A 107 -2.44 0.06 -14.57
C ASN A 107 -2.83 -1.04 -15.59
N PRO A 108 -3.77 -0.78 -16.53
CA PRO A 108 -4.24 -1.78 -17.49
C PRO A 108 -3.12 -2.41 -18.33
N GLU A 109 -2.04 -1.68 -18.63
CA GLU A 109 -0.88 -2.23 -19.34
C GLU A 109 -0.12 -3.27 -18.48
N ALA A 110 -0.10 -3.04 -17.16
CA ALA A 110 0.47 -3.96 -16.18
C ALA A 110 -0.45 -5.17 -15.90
N ALA A 111 -1.77 -5.01 -15.95
CA ALA A 111 -2.76 -5.99 -15.48
C ALA A 111 -3.88 -6.33 -16.47
N THR A 112 -3.56 -6.61 -17.74
CA THR A 112 -4.59 -7.02 -18.72
C THR A 112 -5.37 -8.26 -18.27
N PRO A 113 -6.66 -8.42 -18.61
CA PRO A 113 -7.49 -9.57 -18.18
C PRO A 113 -6.87 -10.94 -18.52
N MET A 114 -6.13 -11.03 -19.63
CA MET A 114 -5.38 -12.23 -20.00
C MET A 114 -4.22 -12.52 -19.05
N LYS A 115 -3.46 -11.49 -18.64
CA LYS A 115 -2.39 -11.62 -17.62
C LYS A 115 -2.97 -12.01 -16.26
N VAL A 116 -4.13 -11.46 -15.90
CA VAL A 116 -4.88 -11.80 -14.67
C VAL A 116 -5.30 -13.27 -14.65
N PHE A 117 -5.91 -13.75 -15.74
CA PHE A 117 -6.31 -15.14 -15.87
C PHE A 117 -5.09 -16.08 -15.85
N LEU A 118 -4.05 -15.73 -16.62
CA LEU A 118 -2.81 -16.50 -16.68
C LEU A 118 -2.11 -16.56 -15.31
N ALA A 119 -2.10 -15.47 -14.54
CA ALA A 119 -1.53 -15.45 -13.19
C ALA A 119 -2.26 -16.41 -12.24
N ARG A 120 -3.60 -16.49 -12.30
CA ARG A 120 -4.38 -17.43 -11.48
C ARG A 120 -4.11 -18.89 -11.84
N VAL A 121 -4.01 -19.20 -13.14
CA VAL A 121 -3.66 -20.54 -13.61
C VAL A 121 -2.22 -20.91 -13.19
N LEU A 122 -1.28 -19.99 -13.34
CA LEU A 122 0.11 -20.19 -12.98
C LEU A 122 0.34 -20.28 -11.47
N ASP A 123 -0.44 -19.61 -10.62
CA ASP A 123 -0.28 -19.75 -9.16
C ASP A 123 -0.60 -21.19 -8.69
N TYR A 124 -1.52 -21.87 -9.38
CA TYR A 124 -1.84 -23.26 -9.07
C TYR A 124 -0.70 -24.22 -9.44
N PHE A 125 -0.08 -24.05 -10.61
CA PHE A 125 0.94 -24.99 -11.12
C PHE A 125 2.39 -24.58 -10.86
N LEU A 126 2.69 -23.27 -10.90
CA LEU A 126 4.04 -22.69 -10.87
C LEU A 126 4.11 -21.42 -9.98
N PRO A 127 3.73 -21.49 -8.69
CA PRO A 127 3.61 -20.32 -7.81
C PRO A 127 4.91 -19.54 -7.56
N ASN A 128 6.05 -20.22 -7.67
CA ASN A 128 7.37 -19.62 -7.46
C ASN A 128 7.98 -19.02 -8.73
N MET A 129 7.30 -19.12 -9.87
CA MET A 129 7.80 -18.56 -11.13
C MET A 129 7.91 -17.03 -11.04
N SER A 130 8.98 -16.51 -11.64
CA SER A 130 9.23 -15.08 -11.77
C SER A 130 8.37 -14.47 -12.88
N LEU A 131 7.73 -13.33 -12.60
CA LEU A 131 7.04 -12.48 -13.58
C LEU A 131 7.93 -11.35 -14.11
N GLY A 132 9.21 -11.33 -13.72
CA GLY A 132 10.15 -10.25 -14.02
C GLY A 132 10.43 -9.36 -12.82
N TYR A 133 11.17 -8.28 -13.08
CA TYR A 133 11.64 -7.33 -12.08
C TYR A 133 10.81 -6.04 -12.19
N MET A 134 10.61 -5.36 -11.07
CA MET A 134 10.09 -4.00 -11.10
C MET A 134 11.21 -3.07 -11.57
N ASP A 135 10.90 -2.17 -12.50
CA ASP A 135 11.84 -1.13 -12.95
C ASP A 135 11.85 0.01 -11.91
N PRO A 136 12.96 0.25 -11.19
CA PRO A 136 13.04 1.34 -10.21
C PRO A 136 12.79 2.72 -10.83
N HIS A 137 13.10 2.91 -12.11
CA HIS A 137 12.84 4.18 -12.81
C HIS A 137 11.36 4.45 -13.06
N SER A 138 10.50 3.45 -12.88
CA SER A 138 9.05 3.64 -12.91
C SER A 138 8.47 4.18 -11.60
N LEU A 139 9.23 4.13 -10.50
CA LEU A 139 8.78 4.54 -9.16
C LEU A 139 8.82 6.06 -8.95
N SER A 140 9.83 6.72 -9.51
CA SER A 140 10.02 8.16 -9.33
C SER A 140 10.78 8.77 -10.50
N ARG A 141 10.47 10.03 -10.80
CA ARG A 141 11.24 10.85 -11.74
C ARG A 141 12.45 11.51 -11.07
N ASN A 142 12.50 11.55 -9.74
CA ASN A 142 13.65 12.04 -9.00
C ASN A 142 14.73 10.95 -9.00
N THR A 143 15.80 11.19 -9.75
CA THR A 143 16.92 10.25 -9.89
C THR A 143 17.60 9.94 -8.56
N LYS A 144 17.62 10.90 -7.62
CA LYS A 144 18.12 10.65 -6.27
C LYS A 144 17.26 9.64 -5.52
N GLU A 145 15.93 9.79 -5.56
CA GLU A 145 15.02 8.84 -4.91
C GLU A 145 15.11 7.43 -5.53
N VAL A 146 15.29 7.36 -6.85
CA VAL A 146 15.52 6.09 -7.54
C VAL A 146 16.84 5.45 -7.09
N GLN A 147 17.91 6.24 -6.98
CA GLN A 147 19.21 5.74 -6.51
C GLN A 147 19.13 5.29 -5.04
N ASP A 148 18.52 6.10 -4.18
CA ASP A 148 18.27 5.77 -2.77
C ASP A 148 17.34 4.55 -2.64
N TYR A 149 16.53 4.22 -3.66
CA TYR A 149 15.78 2.96 -3.74
C TYR A 149 16.67 1.77 -4.11
N ILE A 150 17.51 1.92 -5.13
CA ILE A 150 18.41 0.88 -5.64
C ILE A 150 19.47 0.48 -4.60
N ASP A 151 20.04 1.47 -3.89
CA ASP A 151 21.14 1.24 -2.95
C ASP A 151 20.68 0.70 -1.59
N ASP A 152 19.37 0.69 -1.33
CA ASP A 152 18.79 0.25 -0.08
C ASP A 152 18.72 -1.30 -0.03
N PRO A 153 19.49 -1.96 0.85
CA PRO A 153 19.54 -3.42 0.92
C PRO A 153 18.28 -4.03 1.56
N LEU A 154 17.42 -3.23 2.19
CA LEU A 154 16.16 -3.68 2.77
C LEU A 154 15.02 -3.69 1.75
N ASN A 155 15.19 -3.00 0.62
CA ASN A 155 14.29 -3.13 -0.52
C ASN A 155 14.46 -4.48 -1.21
N HIS A 156 13.37 -5.00 -1.75
CA HIS A 156 13.37 -6.21 -2.54
C HIS A 156 13.69 -5.90 -4.00
N HIS A 157 14.92 -6.24 -4.40
CA HIS A 157 15.40 -6.13 -5.78
C HIS A 157 15.20 -7.40 -6.61
N GLY A 158 14.64 -8.45 -6.00
CA GLY A 158 14.37 -9.71 -6.68
C GLY A 158 13.15 -9.65 -7.59
N PRO A 159 12.87 -10.72 -8.34
CA PRO A 159 11.70 -10.76 -9.18
C PRO A 159 10.40 -10.76 -8.37
N VAL A 160 9.33 -10.24 -8.96
CA VAL A 160 7.96 -10.44 -8.47
C VAL A 160 7.54 -11.85 -8.82
N ARG A 161 7.04 -12.61 -7.84
CA ARG A 161 6.59 -13.99 -8.06
C ARG A 161 5.11 -14.05 -8.41
N VAL A 162 4.72 -15.03 -9.21
CA VAL A 162 3.33 -15.29 -9.60
C VAL A 162 2.40 -15.30 -8.39
N ARG A 163 2.77 -16.01 -7.32
CA ARG A 163 1.96 -16.12 -6.11
C ARG A 163 1.65 -14.77 -5.45
N PHE A 164 2.65 -13.92 -5.32
CA PHE A 164 2.49 -12.60 -4.72
C PHE A 164 1.63 -11.69 -5.61
N ALA A 165 1.85 -11.72 -6.93
CA ALA A 165 1.04 -10.98 -7.89
C ALA A 165 -0.43 -11.45 -7.89
N ALA A 166 -0.68 -12.76 -7.85
CA ALA A 166 -2.02 -13.34 -7.80
C ALA A 166 -2.77 -12.93 -6.51
N MET A 167 -2.07 -12.94 -5.37
CA MET A 167 -2.61 -12.47 -4.09
C MET A 167 -3.00 -10.98 -4.16
N LEU A 168 -2.11 -10.11 -4.65
CA LEU A 168 -2.41 -8.67 -4.81
C LEU A 168 -3.60 -8.44 -5.73
N LEU A 169 -3.62 -9.13 -6.87
CA LEU A 169 -4.70 -9.03 -7.83
C LEU A 169 -6.04 -9.48 -7.24
N SER A 170 -6.06 -10.55 -6.44
CA SER A 170 -7.27 -10.98 -5.74
C SER A 170 -7.79 -9.89 -4.80
N ALA A 171 -6.90 -9.25 -4.03
CA ALA A 171 -7.25 -8.17 -3.12
C ALA A 171 -7.76 -6.92 -3.86
N VAL A 172 -7.11 -6.53 -4.96
CA VAL A 172 -7.54 -5.42 -5.84
C VAL A 172 -8.91 -5.70 -6.45
N THR A 173 -9.16 -6.90 -6.99
CA THR A 173 -10.47 -7.23 -7.59
C THR A 173 -11.64 -7.21 -6.61
N SER A 174 -11.36 -7.27 -5.31
CA SER A 174 -12.37 -7.21 -4.25
C SER A 174 -12.51 -5.80 -3.66
N VAL A 175 -11.56 -4.90 -3.90
CA VAL A 175 -11.48 -3.59 -3.22
C VAL A 175 -12.66 -2.70 -3.54
N GLU A 176 -13.17 -2.72 -4.79
CA GLU A 176 -14.28 -1.86 -5.22
C GLU A 176 -15.54 -2.06 -4.38
N LYS A 177 -15.78 -3.29 -3.89
CA LYS A 177 -16.90 -3.62 -3.00
C LYS A 177 -16.72 -3.06 -1.59
N VAL A 178 -15.48 -2.78 -1.20
CA VAL A 178 -15.09 -2.29 0.12
C VAL A 178 -15.12 -0.76 0.16
N LEU A 179 -14.78 -0.07 -0.94
CA LEU A 179 -14.71 1.39 -1.00
C LEU A 179 -15.97 2.10 -0.43
N PRO A 180 -17.22 1.67 -0.72
CA PRO A 180 -18.42 2.31 -0.17
C PRO A 180 -18.51 2.31 1.35
N THR A 181 -17.81 1.39 2.02
CA THR A 181 -17.83 1.28 3.49
C THR A 181 -16.90 2.28 4.18
N ILE A 182 -16.01 2.94 3.43
CA ILE A 182 -14.99 3.81 4.01
C ILE A 182 -15.60 5.18 4.36
N THR A 183 -15.76 5.44 5.65
CA THR A 183 -16.33 6.68 6.20
C THR A 183 -15.31 7.64 6.80
N SER A 184 -14.08 7.17 7.09
CA SER A 184 -13.04 7.96 7.74
C SER A 184 -12.60 9.18 6.92
N ARG A 185 -12.13 10.23 7.61
CA ARG A 185 -11.56 11.42 6.97
C ARG A 185 -10.36 11.02 6.11
N MET A 186 -10.26 11.51 4.88
CA MET A 186 -9.19 11.08 3.99
C MET A 186 -8.60 12.18 3.10
N LEU A 187 -7.28 12.12 2.94
CA LEU A 187 -6.54 12.85 1.91
C LEU A 187 -5.94 11.84 0.93
N LEU A 188 -6.31 11.95 -0.35
CA LEU A 188 -5.76 11.16 -1.45
C LEU A 188 -4.78 12.05 -2.22
N LEU A 189 -3.53 11.60 -2.33
CA LEU A 189 -2.48 12.22 -3.14
C LEU A 189 -2.08 11.25 -4.24
N HIS A 190 -2.06 11.69 -5.50
CA HIS A 190 -1.72 10.81 -6.63
C HIS A 190 -1.02 11.59 -7.75
N GLY A 191 -0.02 11.01 -8.42
CA GLY A 191 0.54 11.57 -9.66
C GLY A 191 -0.32 11.20 -10.88
N ASP A 192 -0.45 12.10 -11.85
CA ASP A 192 -1.21 11.79 -13.09
C ASP A 192 -0.47 10.85 -14.06
N ALA A 193 0.85 10.75 -13.94
CA ALA A 193 1.71 9.90 -14.75
C ALA A 193 2.18 8.62 -14.02
N ASP A 194 1.44 8.16 -13.01
CA ASP A 194 1.75 6.92 -12.29
C ASP A 194 1.60 5.69 -13.20
N LYS A 195 2.68 4.91 -13.34
CA LYS A 195 2.74 3.74 -14.23
C LYS A 195 2.36 2.44 -13.54
N LEU A 196 2.16 2.45 -12.22
CA LEU A 196 1.90 1.26 -11.41
C LEU A 196 0.47 1.28 -10.87
N CYS A 197 0.14 2.30 -10.07
CA CYS A 197 -1.19 2.52 -9.54
C CYS A 197 -1.89 3.50 -10.45
N ASP A 198 -2.93 3.06 -11.16
CA ASP A 198 -3.59 3.96 -12.10
C ASP A 198 -4.34 5.06 -11.34
N VAL A 199 -4.16 6.33 -11.76
CA VAL A 199 -4.81 7.48 -11.12
C VAL A 199 -6.34 7.38 -11.14
N SER A 200 -6.93 6.68 -12.12
CA SER A 200 -8.36 6.37 -12.14
C SER A 200 -8.82 5.60 -10.89
N GLY A 201 -7.94 4.83 -10.27
CA GLY A 201 -8.18 4.17 -8.99
C GLY A 201 -8.45 5.17 -7.86
N SER A 202 -7.68 6.27 -7.79
CA SER A 202 -7.95 7.33 -6.81
C SER A 202 -9.21 8.12 -7.11
N TYR A 203 -9.54 8.35 -8.38
CA TYR A 203 -10.84 8.94 -8.75
C TYR A 203 -12.01 8.04 -8.37
N LEU A 204 -11.91 6.73 -8.64
CA LEU A 204 -12.90 5.74 -8.24
C LEU A 204 -13.07 5.73 -6.72
N PHE A 205 -11.97 5.71 -5.97
CA PHE A 205 -12.01 5.72 -4.52
C PHE A 205 -12.65 6.99 -3.98
N TYR A 206 -12.21 8.17 -4.44
CA TYR A 206 -12.79 9.44 -4.04
C TYR A 206 -14.30 9.49 -4.32
N LYS A 207 -14.74 9.03 -5.49
CA LYS A 207 -16.17 9.01 -5.85
C LYS A 207 -16.98 8.05 -4.99
N THR A 208 -16.44 6.88 -4.68
CA THR A 208 -17.18 5.75 -4.11
C THR A 208 -17.19 5.74 -2.58
N ALA A 209 -16.14 6.26 -1.93
CA ALA A 209 -16.07 6.30 -0.47
C ALA A 209 -17.25 7.07 0.15
N ALA A 210 -17.81 6.55 1.24
CA ALA A 210 -18.90 7.21 1.97
C ALA A 210 -18.44 8.35 2.89
N SER A 211 -17.14 8.60 2.99
CA SER A 211 -16.57 9.71 3.78
C SER A 211 -17.13 11.06 3.37
N SER A 212 -17.57 11.83 4.37
CA SER A 212 -18.04 13.21 4.23
C SER A 212 -16.89 14.23 4.24
N ASP A 213 -15.68 13.82 4.64
CA ASP A 213 -14.48 14.65 4.69
C ASP A 213 -13.37 13.96 3.89
N LYS A 214 -13.39 14.17 2.58
CA LYS A 214 -12.44 13.58 1.64
C LYS A 214 -11.91 14.63 0.68
N THR A 215 -10.61 14.62 0.45
CA THR A 215 -9.93 15.50 -0.50
C THR A 215 -9.05 14.66 -1.43
N LEU A 216 -9.12 14.92 -2.74
CA LEU A 216 -8.19 14.35 -3.73
C LEU A 216 -7.32 15.48 -4.31
N LYS A 217 -6.01 15.29 -4.28
CA LYS A 217 -5.04 16.14 -4.98
C LYS A 217 -4.27 15.29 -5.99
N VAL A 218 -4.45 15.62 -7.27
CA VAL A 218 -3.67 15.03 -8.35
C VAL A 218 -2.52 15.97 -8.69
N MET A 219 -1.30 15.45 -8.67
CA MET A 219 -0.08 16.19 -8.98
C MET A 219 0.25 15.95 -10.44
N SER A 220 -0.03 16.97 -11.25
CA SER A 220 0.43 17.03 -12.63
C SER A 220 1.81 17.62 -12.68
N PHE A 221 2.70 16.96 -13.40
CA PHE A 221 4.03 17.48 -13.63
C PHE A 221 4.28 17.50 -15.14
N SER A 222 4.16 18.71 -15.70
CA SER A 222 4.62 19.05 -17.05
C SER A 222 6.11 18.84 -17.22
#